data_AF-A0A817DQT2-F1
#
_entry.id   AF-A0A817DQT2-F1
#
_cell.length_a   1.000
_cell.length_b   1.000
_cell.length_c   1.000
_cell.angle_alpha   90.00
_cell.angle_beta   90.00
_cell.angle_gamma   90.00
#
_symmetry.space_group_name_H-M   'P 1'
#
loop_
_entity.id
_entity.type
_entity.pdbx_description
1 polymer ?
#
loop_
_entity_poly.entity_id
_entity_poly.type
_entity_poly.pdbx_seq_one_letter_code
_entity_poly.pdbx_strand_id
1 'polypeptide(L)'
;MEGADKLPNGYYGTSIRLSIAMDPAMGVMLAYKMNGEPLTPDHGRPLRIVIPGQIGGRSVKWLKRIIITDKASDNWYHIFDNRVLPTMITPEVVAEQKHWYNDERYALYSLNVQSAICYPAHEEIVKVQEGKSYPVQGYAYNGGGVRVGRVEVSLDQGQTWKLTNIDYPEDQYRNAVQYPRLYGGTLDMTNREHSFCWCFWKIEIPTMEMSIAKDIVVRAMDESMNVQPRDMYWNVLSMLNNCWHRLTITKEQDGCSLKFDHPTVPALTKGGWMEKVKEQGGELTDGFWGTRSLVVGHSNEKSSLVVKMTDDHVKSIITEEELSEHNKDGDAWFSVNGHVYNASEYLKDHPGGSESIILASGADASDDFIAIHSNTAKAMLVKYHIGILKINPSKKTVIDETYPDSEQDIFLNQKHWNTVTLKAKVALNHDSHQVKSSSSFVNSKYTDNNYHHVHHHQLIRNNDRNSPNPHYIKQKQTRSPRLTHSRIEKVDTSDSPDTQKQSGNEAPMESYDDSPAFQQPRPHDYYVQANTLSSILPSNTNSSTSTITNEA
;
A
#
# COMPACT_ATOMS: atom_id res chain seq x y z
N MET A 1 18.34 10.48 -4.90
CA MET A 1 18.13 9.10 -5.40
C MET A 1 17.21 9.19 -6.59
N GLU A 2 17.48 8.47 -7.67
CA GLU A 2 16.72 8.55 -8.94
C GLU A 2 16.48 7.16 -9.51
N GLY A 3 15.25 6.89 -9.97
CA GLY A 3 14.83 5.66 -10.63
C GLY A 3 15.07 5.64 -12.14
N ALA A 4 14.82 4.50 -12.78
CA ALA A 4 14.88 4.34 -14.23
C ALA A 4 13.54 4.64 -14.94
N ASP A 5 12.45 4.75 -14.19
CA ASP A 5 11.12 4.99 -14.69
C ASP A 5 10.96 6.42 -15.17
N LYS A 6 10.53 6.59 -16.42
CA LYS A 6 10.21 7.89 -17.00
C LYS A 6 8.72 8.15 -16.82
N LEU A 7 8.40 9.11 -15.97
CA LEU A 7 7.05 9.58 -15.69
C LEU A 7 6.81 10.93 -16.41
N PRO A 8 5.58 11.47 -16.43
CA PRO A 8 5.26 12.71 -17.15
C PRO A 8 6.12 13.94 -16.78
N ASN A 9 6.60 14.03 -15.53
CA ASN A 9 7.47 15.12 -15.05
C ASN A 9 8.96 14.69 -14.93
N GLY A 10 9.37 13.68 -15.71
CA GLY A 10 10.75 13.18 -15.73
C GLY A 10 10.94 11.88 -14.94
N TYR A 11 12.18 11.58 -14.55
CA TYR A 11 12.48 10.39 -13.75
C TYR A 11 12.02 10.56 -12.30
N TYR A 12 11.49 9.50 -11.68
CA TYR A 12 11.14 9.56 -10.27
C TYR A 12 12.40 9.77 -9.41
N GLY A 13 12.41 10.81 -8.58
CA GLY A 13 13.54 11.14 -7.75
C GLY A 13 13.16 11.80 -6.42
N THR A 14 13.94 11.50 -5.40
CA THR A 14 13.77 12.03 -4.02
C THR A 14 15.04 11.83 -3.21
N SER A 15 15.11 12.45 -2.03
CA SER A 15 16.22 12.34 -1.07
C SER A 15 15.77 11.73 0.26
N ILE A 16 16.77 11.30 1.05
CA ILE A 16 16.71 11.12 2.51
C ILE A 16 17.89 11.85 3.14
N ARG A 17 17.85 12.10 4.45
CA ARG A 17 18.97 12.71 5.18
C ARG A 17 20.17 11.76 5.18
N LEU A 18 21.38 12.31 4.94
CA LEU A 18 22.61 11.52 4.90
C LEU A 18 22.87 10.78 6.22
N SER A 19 22.59 11.39 7.37
CA SER A 19 22.73 10.74 8.68
C SER A 19 21.89 9.46 8.80
N ILE A 20 20.65 9.45 8.28
CA ILE A 20 19.78 8.27 8.26
C ILE A 20 20.30 7.19 7.31
N ALA A 21 20.91 7.59 6.18
CA ALA A 21 21.52 6.64 5.25
C ALA A 21 22.81 5.98 5.80
N MET A 22 23.51 6.68 6.68
CA MET A 22 24.78 6.24 7.27
C MET A 22 24.61 5.53 8.62
N ASP A 23 23.42 5.57 9.24
CA ASP A 23 23.14 4.95 10.53
C ASP A 23 22.81 3.44 10.36
N PRO A 24 23.65 2.52 10.89
CA PRO A 24 23.38 1.07 10.82
C PRO A 24 22.12 0.65 11.57
N ALA A 25 21.66 1.41 12.57
CA ALA A 25 20.42 1.15 13.29
C ALA A 25 19.18 1.39 12.41
N MET A 26 19.26 2.32 11.46
CA MET A 26 18.15 2.65 10.53
C MET A 26 17.94 1.63 9.40
N GLY A 27 18.88 0.70 9.18
CA GLY A 27 18.70 -0.44 8.28
C GLY A 27 18.41 -0.08 6.82
N VAL A 28 18.93 1.03 6.31
CA VAL A 28 18.73 1.45 4.91
C VAL A 28 19.43 0.48 3.96
N MET A 29 18.69 -0.08 3.00
CA MET A 29 19.15 -1.19 2.16
C MET A 29 19.03 -0.90 0.66
N LEU A 30 20.01 -1.37 -0.12
CA LEU A 30 19.83 -1.64 -1.55
C LEU A 30 19.35 -3.09 -1.74
N ALA A 31 18.05 -3.26 -1.98
CA ALA A 31 17.42 -4.56 -2.10
C ALA A 31 17.35 -5.01 -3.56
N TYR A 32 17.77 -6.27 -3.82
CA TYR A 32 17.64 -6.97 -5.10
C TYR A 32 16.76 -8.23 -5.00
N LYS A 33 16.32 -8.56 -3.77
CA LYS A 33 15.38 -9.64 -3.45
C LYS A 33 14.27 -9.14 -2.53
N MET A 34 13.14 -9.84 -2.54
CA MET A 34 12.02 -9.68 -1.60
C MET A 34 11.48 -11.09 -1.29
N ASN A 35 11.36 -11.44 -0.01
CA ASN A 35 10.93 -12.76 0.46
C ASN A 35 11.72 -13.93 -0.18
N GLY A 36 13.03 -13.75 -0.33
CA GLY A 36 13.97 -14.74 -0.89
C GLY A 36 14.10 -14.74 -2.42
N GLU A 37 13.07 -14.30 -3.13
CA GLU A 37 13.01 -14.24 -4.59
C GLU A 37 13.58 -12.93 -5.15
N PRO A 38 14.09 -12.90 -6.39
CA PRO A 38 14.44 -11.66 -7.08
C PRO A 38 13.25 -10.69 -7.16
N LEU A 39 13.51 -9.39 -7.11
CA LEU A 39 12.44 -8.39 -7.24
C LEU A 39 11.61 -8.61 -8.52
N THR A 40 10.29 -8.48 -8.41
CA THR A 40 9.38 -8.38 -9.57
C THR A 40 9.49 -6.99 -10.21
N PRO A 41 9.05 -6.80 -11.47
CA PRO A 41 9.06 -5.49 -12.12
C PRO A 41 8.39 -4.40 -11.29
N ASP A 42 7.17 -4.65 -10.77
CA ASP A 42 6.43 -3.68 -9.95
C ASP A 42 7.14 -3.32 -8.63
N HIS A 43 7.96 -4.23 -8.09
CA HIS A 43 8.76 -4.00 -6.88
C HIS A 43 10.17 -3.45 -7.17
N GLY A 44 10.49 -3.07 -8.41
CA GLY A 44 11.71 -2.33 -8.74
C GLY A 44 12.86 -3.15 -9.32
N ARG A 45 12.59 -4.31 -9.94
CA ARG A 45 13.62 -5.16 -10.59
C ARG A 45 14.59 -4.34 -11.48
N PRO A 46 15.93 -4.52 -11.38
CA PRO A 46 16.63 -5.49 -10.54
C PRO A 46 17.00 -4.98 -9.13
N LEU A 47 16.86 -3.68 -8.87
CA LEU A 47 17.39 -3.03 -7.66
C LEU A 47 16.49 -1.87 -7.23
N ARG A 48 16.19 -1.80 -5.94
CA ARG A 48 15.54 -0.64 -5.30
C ARG A 48 16.31 -0.23 -4.05
N ILE A 49 16.03 0.96 -3.55
CA ILE A 49 16.29 1.26 -2.13
C ILE A 49 15.05 0.90 -1.28
N VAL A 50 15.30 0.43 -0.06
CA VAL A 50 14.32 0.21 1.00
C VAL A 50 14.78 0.99 2.23
N ILE A 51 13.89 1.82 2.77
CA ILE A 51 14.17 2.74 3.87
C ILE A 51 13.19 2.45 5.01
N PRO A 52 13.59 1.67 6.02
CA PRO A 52 12.72 1.32 7.15
C PRO A 52 12.18 2.55 7.90
N GLY A 53 10.95 2.42 8.42
CA GLY A 53 10.28 3.48 9.18
C GLY A 53 9.88 4.74 8.40
N GLN A 54 10.11 4.79 7.08
CA GLN A 54 9.72 5.91 6.21
C GLN A 54 8.62 5.54 5.20
N ILE A 55 7.95 6.57 4.66
CA ILE A 55 6.95 6.39 3.61
C ILE A 55 7.52 5.70 2.36
N GLY A 56 6.69 4.89 1.70
CA GLY A 56 7.08 4.13 0.51
C GLY A 56 7.64 4.98 -0.63
N GLY A 57 7.23 6.25 -0.76
CA GLY A 57 7.76 7.19 -1.75
C GLY A 57 9.26 7.45 -1.64
N ARG A 58 9.87 7.38 -0.45
CA ARG A 58 11.34 7.52 -0.32
C ARG A 58 12.08 6.26 -0.79
N SER A 59 11.44 5.09 -0.77
CA SER A 59 12.00 3.80 -1.19
C SER A 59 12.01 3.62 -2.73
N VAL A 60 12.77 4.47 -3.43
CA VAL A 60 12.91 4.53 -4.90
C VAL A 60 13.14 3.16 -5.54
N LYS A 61 12.30 2.83 -6.53
CA LYS A 61 12.36 1.61 -7.34
C LYS A 61 13.23 1.80 -8.57
N TRP A 62 13.66 0.69 -9.19
CA TRP A 62 14.42 0.69 -10.45
C TRP A 62 15.67 1.60 -10.37
N LEU A 63 16.37 1.58 -9.24
CA LEU A 63 17.36 2.58 -8.86
C LEU A 63 18.48 2.72 -9.90
N LYS A 64 18.77 3.98 -10.29
CA LYS A 64 19.82 4.33 -11.26
C LYS A 64 20.89 5.26 -10.71
N ARG A 65 20.54 6.21 -9.84
CA ARG A 65 21.52 7.15 -9.27
C ARG A 65 21.34 7.34 -7.77
N ILE A 66 22.46 7.35 -7.07
CA ILE A 66 22.61 7.90 -5.73
C ILE A 66 23.47 9.15 -5.89
N ILE A 67 22.99 10.28 -5.36
CA ILE A 67 23.62 11.59 -5.48
C ILE A 67 23.74 12.12 -4.05
N ILE A 68 24.95 12.47 -3.63
CA ILE A 68 25.22 13.11 -2.34
C ILE A 68 25.23 14.62 -2.59
N THR A 69 24.52 15.37 -1.76
CA THR A 69 24.28 16.81 -1.91
C THR A 69 24.06 17.43 -0.52
N ASP A 70 24.27 18.74 -0.39
CA ASP A 70 24.06 19.51 0.84
C ASP A 70 22.57 19.84 1.10
N LYS A 71 21.69 19.56 0.14
CA LYS A 71 20.27 19.96 0.13
C LYS A 71 19.32 18.80 -0.14
N ALA A 72 18.03 19.05 0.12
CA ALA A 72 16.96 18.17 -0.33
C ALA A 72 16.90 18.07 -1.86
N SER A 73 16.20 17.06 -2.37
CA SER A 73 16.10 16.78 -3.80
C SER A 73 15.26 17.85 -4.51
N ASP A 74 15.78 18.45 -5.58
CA ASP A 74 15.07 19.39 -6.45
C ASP A 74 14.14 18.72 -7.48
N ASN A 75 14.17 17.38 -7.56
CA ASN A 75 13.28 16.60 -8.41
C ASN A 75 11.78 16.93 -8.18
N TRP A 76 11.02 17.04 -9.27
CA TRP A 76 9.60 17.39 -9.25
C TRP A 76 8.76 16.52 -8.29
N TYR A 77 9.01 15.21 -8.24
CA TYR A 77 8.28 14.26 -7.37
C TYR A 77 8.67 14.34 -5.89
N HIS A 78 9.76 15.03 -5.56
CA HIS A 78 10.10 15.38 -4.18
C HIS A 78 9.35 16.64 -3.72
N ILE A 79 9.14 17.60 -4.62
CA ILE A 79 8.50 18.88 -4.34
C ILE A 79 6.97 18.72 -4.30
N PHE A 80 6.37 18.26 -5.40
CA PHE A 80 4.91 18.34 -5.62
C PHE A 80 4.10 17.12 -5.14
N ASP A 81 4.75 16.12 -4.55
CA ASP A 81 4.13 14.90 -4.04
C ASP A 81 4.76 14.49 -2.69
N ASN A 82 4.12 13.59 -1.94
CA ASN A 82 4.60 13.09 -0.66
C ASN A 82 4.78 14.21 0.40
N ARG A 83 3.75 15.04 0.58
CA ARG A 83 3.68 16.11 1.60
C ARG A 83 2.37 16.09 2.39
N VAL A 84 2.42 16.61 3.62
CA VAL A 84 1.22 16.97 4.41
C VAL A 84 1.25 18.48 4.62
N LEU A 85 0.44 19.18 3.83
CA LEU A 85 0.29 20.63 3.92
C LEU A 85 -0.63 21.01 5.10
N PRO A 86 -0.48 22.21 5.69
CA PRO A 86 -1.34 22.68 6.78
C PRO A 86 -2.84 22.67 6.43
N THR A 87 -3.71 22.37 7.41
CA THR A 87 -5.15 22.13 7.21
C THR A 87 -5.95 23.27 6.56
N MET A 88 -5.51 24.52 6.72
CA MET A 88 -6.18 25.69 6.10
C MET A 88 -5.83 25.89 4.62
N ILE A 89 -4.91 25.10 4.08
CA ILE A 89 -4.46 25.17 2.70
C ILE A 89 -5.38 24.30 1.83
N THR A 90 -6.09 24.94 0.90
CA THR A 90 -7.03 24.28 -0.02
C THR A 90 -6.37 23.93 -1.37
N PRO A 91 -6.98 23.05 -2.19
CA PRO A 91 -6.48 22.75 -3.54
C PRO A 91 -6.38 23.99 -4.43
N GLU A 92 -7.30 24.94 -4.27
CA GLU A 92 -7.34 26.21 -5.01
C GLU A 92 -6.16 27.10 -4.60
N VAL A 93 -5.88 27.22 -3.29
CA VAL A 93 -4.74 27.99 -2.77
C VAL A 93 -3.41 27.49 -3.36
N VAL A 94 -3.18 26.17 -3.41
CA VAL A 94 -1.90 25.62 -3.92
C VAL A 94 -1.79 25.62 -5.45
N ALA A 95 -2.91 25.70 -6.17
CA ALA A 95 -2.90 25.87 -7.62
C ALA A 95 -2.26 27.22 -8.01
N GLU A 96 -2.61 28.28 -7.27
CA GLU A 96 -2.03 29.62 -7.42
C GLU A 96 -0.67 29.76 -6.70
N GLN A 97 -0.55 29.21 -5.49
CA GLN A 97 0.57 29.42 -4.58
C GLN A 97 1.46 28.18 -4.48
N LYS A 98 2.09 27.78 -5.59
CA LYS A 98 2.98 26.60 -5.64
C LYS A 98 4.15 26.60 -4.64
N HIS A 99 4.47 27.72 -4.00
CA HIS A 99 5.53 27.82 -3.00
C HIS A 99 5.29 26.97 -1.75
N TRP A 100 4.04 26.62 -1.42
CA TRP A 100 3.71 25.72 -0.31
C TRP A 100 4.36 24.33 -0.43
N TYR A 101 4.70 23.90 -1.66
CA TYR A 101 5.41 22.64 -1.92
C TYR A 101 6.93 22.71 -1.70
N ASN A 102 7.52 23.90 -1.54
CA ASN A 102 8.98 24.05 -1.40
C ASN A 102 9.46 24.02 0.07
N ASP A 103 8.54 23.97 1.05
CA ASP A 103 8.88 23.96 2.47
C ASP A 103 9.05 22.52 2.99
N GLU A 104 10.29 22.16 3.32
CA GLU A 104 10.66 20.84 3.82
C GLU A 104 10.02 20.46 5.17
N ARG A 105 9.43 21.41 5.90
CA ARG A 105 8.63 21.10 7.10
C ARG A 105 7.38 20.27 6.77
N TYR A 106 6.92 20.30 5.52
CA TYR A 106 5.77 19.54 5.04
C TYR A 106 6.16 18.28 4.26
N ALA A 107 7.46 18.05 4.00
CA ALA A 107 7.97 16.86 3.32
C ALA A 107 7.85 15.61 4.20
N LEU A 108 7.23 14.56 3.65
CA LEU A 108 7.11 13.30 4.38
C LEU A 108 8.42 12.52 4.38
N TYR A 109 8.81 12.02 5.55
CA TYR A 109 9.92 11.09 5.72
C TYR A 109 9.44 9.91 6.55
N SER A 110 9.57 10.00 7.88
CA SER A 110 9.00 9.01 8.81
C SER A 110 7.47 8.94 8.71
N LEU A 111 6.93 7.73 8.86
CA LEU A 111 5.49 7.54 9.07
C LEU A 111 5.05 8.10 10.43
N ASN A 112 3.75 8.34 10.60
CA ASN A 112 3.13 8.57 11.91
C ASN A 112 2.59 7.25 12.50
N VAL A 113 2.27 7.28 13.80
CA VAL A 113 1.65 6.15 14.48
C VAL A 113 0.25 5.90 13.93
N GLN A 114 -0.05 4.64 13.63
CA GLN A 114 -1.24 4.19 12.91
C GLN A 114 -1.74 2.88 13.52
N SER A 115 -3.06 2.72 13.59
CA SER A 115 -3.70 1.44 13.86
C SER A 115 -5.02 1.34 13.13
N ALA A 116 -5.35 0.13 12.68
CA ALA A 116 -6.58 -0.20 11.99
C ALA A 116 -7.14 -1.52 12.51
N ILE A 117 -8.46 -1.62 12.52
CA ILE A 117 -9.21 -2.82 12.89
C ILE A 117 -9.37 -3.66 11.62
N CYS A 118 -9.04 -4.95 11.67
CA CYS A 118 -9.25 -5.87 10.56
C CYS A 118 -10.46 -6.77 10.77
N TYR A 119 -10.71 -7.17 12.02
CA TYR A 119 -11.83 -8.01 12.43
C TYR A 119 -12.60 -7.37 13.60
N PRO A 120 -13.95 -7.27 13.54
CA PRO A 120 -14.83 -7.77 12.48
C PRO A 120 -14.55 -7.17 11.09
N ALA A 121 -14.67 -7.98 10.05
CA ALA A 121 -14.48 -7.55 8.68
C ALA A 121 -15.68 -6.69 8.21
N HIS A 122 -15.53 -5.99 7.09
CA HIS A 122 -16.64 -5.24 6.51
C HIS A 122 -17.77 -6.18 6.10
N GLU A 123 -18.99 -5.82 6.50
CA GLU A 123 -20.23 -6.59 6.34
C GLU A 123 -20.22 -7.96 7.05
N GLU A 124 -19.25 -8.22 7.94
CA GLU A 124 -19.29 -9.40 8.79
C GLU A 124 -20.50 -9.34 9.73
N ILE A 125 -21.17 -10.49 9.92
CA ILE A 125 -22.34 -10.64 10.79
C ILE A 125 -21.97 -11.55 11.96
N VAL A 126 -22.00 -11.01 13.18
CA VAL A 126 -21.69 -11.73 14.43
C VAL A 126 -22.96 -11.91 15.25
N LYS A 127 -23.28 -13.15 15.62
CA LYS A 127 -24.41 -13.45 16.52
C LYS A 127 -24.07 -13.09 17.97
N VAL A 128 -24.96 -12.33 18.60
CA VAL A 128 -24.96 -12.02 20.03
C VAL A 128 -25.36 -13.26 20.81
N GLN A 129 -24.50 -13.70 21.73
CA GLN A 129 -24.72 -14.88 22.56
C GLN A 129 -24.15 -14.63 23.96
N GLU A 130 -24.91 -14.99 25.00
CA GLU A 130 -24.44 -14.89 26.38
C GLU A 130 -23.18 -15.74 26.60
N GLY A 131 -22.26 -15.25 27.43
CA GLY A 131 -20.95 -15.90 27.67
C GLY A 131 -19.99 -15.92 26.48
N LYS A 132 -20.38 -15.43 25.29
CA LYS A 132 -19.54 -15.47 24.09
C LYS A 132 -18.83 -14.14 23.83
N SER A 133 -17.51 -14.20 23.68
CA SER A 133 -16.68 -13.11 23.18
C SER A 133 -16.37 -13.24 21.69
N TYR A 134 -15.97 -12.13 21.09
CA TYR A 134 -15.43 -12.04 19.74
C TYR A 134 -13.98 -11.52 19.78
N PRO A 135 -13.06 -12.11 19.01
CA PRO A 135 -11.67 -11.66 18.91
C PRO A 135 -11.57 -10.42 18.01
N VAL A 136 -11.76 -9.22 18.58
CA VAL A 136 -11.54 -7.96 17.86
C VAL A 136 -10.03 -7.77 17.70
N GLN A 137 -9.56 -7.60 16.46
CA GLN A 137 -8.13 -7.63 16.15
C GLN A 137 -7.79 -6.81 14.90
N GLY A 138 -6.52 -6.44 14.78
CA GLY A 138 -6.00 -5.67 13.66
C GLY A 138 -4.49 -5.53 13.72
N TYR A 139 -3.97 -4.48 13.09
CA TYR A 139 -2.55 -4.14 13.11
C TYR A 139 -2.33 -2.71 13.58
N ALA A 140 -1.08 -2.42 13.97
CA ALA A 140 -0.56 -1.08 14.18
C ALA A 140 0.87 -0.96 13.61
N TYR A 141 1.26 0.23 13.21
CA TYR A 141 2.62 0.53 12.75
C TYR A 141 3.00 1.98 13.11
N ASN A 142 4.28 2.30 12.99
CA ASN A 142 4.79 3.65 13.23
C ASN A 142 6.01 3.93 12.33
N GLY A 143 6.47 5.19 12.31
CA GLY A 143 7.69 5.58 11.61
C GLY A 143 8.93 5.65 12.49
N GLY A 144 10.06 5.93 11.86
CA GLY A 144 11.33 6.23 12.54
C GLY A 144 11.95 5.10 13.36
N GLY A 145 11.35 3.90 13.38
CA GLY A 145 11.78 2.80 14.24
C GLY A 145 11.22 2.86 15.68
N VAL A 146 10.31 3.79 15.97
CA VAL A 146 9.73 3.97 17.32
C VAL A 146 8.60 2.97 17.52
N ARG A 147 8.72 2.09 18.52
CA ARG A 147 7.75 1.02 18.79
C ARG A 147 6.38 1.59 19.17
N VAL A 148 5.32 0.92 18.72
CA VAL A 148 3.95 1.12 19.22
C VAL A 148 3.90 0.57 20.64
N GLY A 149 3.83 1.43 21.66
CA GLY A 149 3.87 1.00 23.07
C GLY A 149 2.53 0.50 23.61
N ARG A 150 1.41 0.95 23.01
CA ARG A 150 0.06 0.46 23.33
C ARG A 150 -0.92 0.64 22.18
N VAL A 151 -1.92 -0.23 22.14
CA VAL A 151 -3.12 -0.10 21.29
C VAL A 151 -4.34 -0.26 22.19
N GLU A 152 -5.27 0.68 22.07
CA GLU A 152 -6.44 0.83 22.94
C GLU A 152 -7.71 0.82 22.09
N VAL A 153 -8.74 0.09 22.54
CA VAL A 153 -10.04 -0.02 21.88
C VAL A 153 -11.13 0.57 22.78
N SER A 154 -12.07 1.30 22.18
CA SER A 154 -13.25 1.89 22.83
C SER A 154 -14.53 1.41 22.15
N LEU A 155 -15.60 1.27 22.95
CA LEU A 155 -16.97 0.92 22.52
C LEU A 155 -17.99 2.05 22.81
N ASP A 156 -17.53 3.17 23.35
CA ASP A 156 -18.33 4.28 23.86
C ASP A 156 -17.89 5.65 23.29
N GLN A 157 -17.38 5.63 22.06
CA GLN A 157 -16.90 6.83 21.32
C GLN A 157 -15.65 7.50 21.93
N GLY A 158 -14.90 6.79 22.77
CA GLY A 158 -13.60 7.20 23.30
C GLY A 158 -13.66 7.74 24.73
N GLN A 159 -14.76 7.50 25.44
CA GLN A 159 -14.92 7.90 26.85
C GLN A 159 -14.16 6.95 27.78
N THR A 160 -14.19 5.64 27.50
CA THR A 160 -13.40 4.62 28.21
C THR A 160 -12.63 3.75 27.23
N TRP A 161 -11.49 3.21 27.67
CA TRP A 161 -10.54 2.50 26.82
C TRP A 161 -10.13 1.17 27.43
N LYS A 162 -10.10 0.14 26.59
CA LYS A 162 -9.62 -1.21 26.93
C LYS A 162 -8.25 -1.41 26.27
N LEU A 163 -7.27 -1.79 27.08
CA LEU A 163 -5.94 -2.13 26.58
C LEU A 163 -5.98 -3.47 25.85
N THR A 164 -5.37 -3.55 24.67
CA THR A 164 -5.28 -4.77 23.86
C THR A 164 -3.97 -5.52 24.13
N ASN A 165 -3.92 -6.81 23.77
CA ASN A 165 -2.67 -7.56 23.72
C ASN A 165 -2.01 -7.33 22.36
N ILE A 166 -0.70 -7.09 22.33
CA ILE A 166 0.07 -6.84 21.11
C ILE A 166 1.11 -7.95 20.92
N ASP A 167 1.16 -8.51 19.71
CA ASP A 167 2.22 -9.38 19.21
C ASP A 167 3.16 -8.57 18.29
N TYR A 168 4.46 -8.78 18.46
CA TYR A 168 5.52 -8.14 17.69
C TYR A 168 6.35 -9.22 16.97
N PRO A 169 5.93 -9.71 15.80
CA PRO A 169 6.65 -10.76 15.07
C PRO A 169 8.12 -10.41 14.76
N GLU A 170 8.45 -9.12 14.67
CA GLU A 170 9.82 -8.62 14.52
C GLU A 170 10.75 -9.06 15.67
N ASP A 171 10.23 -9.15 16.90
CA ASP A 171 11.04 -9.56 18.05
C ASP A 171 11.36 -11.06 18.04
N GLN A 172 10.65 -11.88 17.27
CA GLN A 172 11.05 -13.27 17.00
C GLN A 172 12.38 -13.33 16.23
N TYR A 173 12.61 -12.37 15.33
CA TYR A 173 13.86 -12.19 14.60
C TYR A 173 14.96 -11.55 15.47
N ARG A 174 14.57 -10.66 16.40
CA ARG A 174 15.49 -10.03 17.37
C ARG A 174 16.01 -11.03 18.42
N ASN A 175 15.15 -11.95 18.87
CA ASN A 175 15.45 -12.96 19.88
C ASN A 175 16.08 -14.26 19.30
N ALA A 176 16.44 -14.29 18.01
CA ALA A 176 17.07 -15.44 17.39
C ALA A 176 18.50 -15.67 17.92
N VAL A 177 18.73 -16.82 18.57
CA VAL A 177 19.95 -17.14 19.35
C VAL A 177 21.26 -17.16 18.53
N GLN A 178 21.17 -17.32 17.21
CA GLN A 178 22.32 -17.28 16.29
C GLN A 178 21.90 -16.53 15.04
N TYR A 179 22.63 -15.48 14.64
CA TYR A 179 22.44 -14.69 13.41
C TYR A 179 22.10 -15.57 12.20
N PRO A 180 20.81 -15.80 11.86
CA PRO A 180 20.47 -16.73 10.80
C PRO A 180 20.82 -16.10 9.46
N ARG A 181 21.46 -16.88 8.57
CA ARG A 181 21.58 -16.47 7.18
C ARG A 181 20.30 -16.84 6.44
N LEU A 182 19.53 -15.84 6.03
CA LEU A 182 18.30 -16.01 5.27
C LEU A 182 18.52 -15.54 3.83
N TYR A 183 18.25 -16.44 2.88
CA TYR A 183 18.32 -16.18 1.42
C TYR A 183 19.65 -15.64 0.87
N GLY A 184 20.73 -15.80 1.65
CA GLY A 184 22.09 -15.31 1.36
C GLY A 184 22.52 -14.10 2.19
N GLY A 185 21.58 -13.33 2.76
CA GLY A 185 21.87 -12.23 3.68
C GLY A 185 22.09 -12.70 5.11
N THR A 186 22.75 -11.88 5.94
CA THR A 186 22.80 -12.06 7.40
C THR A 186 21.66 -11.25 8.01
N LEU A 187 20.88 -11.86 8.90
CA LEU A 187 19.91 -11.12 9.70
C LEU A 187 20.65 -10.33 10.80
N ASP A 188 20.58 -9.00 10.76
CA ASP A 188 21.28 -8.07 11.63
C ASP A 188 20.36 -7.39 12.67
N MET A 189 19.22 -8.03 12.98
CA MET A 189 18.19 -7.50 13.89
C MET A 189 18.54 -7.63 15.38
N THR A 190 19.36 -8.60 15.77
CA THR A 190 19.70 -8.89 17.19
C THR A 190 20.39 -7.72 17.89
N ASN A 191 21.03 -6.82 17.13
CA ASN A 191 21.80 -5.67 17.64
C ASN A 191 21.05 -4.34 17.45
N ARG A 192 19.78 -4.38 17.05
CA ARG A 192 18.92 -3.19 16.93
C ARG A 192 17.85 -3.21 18.01
N GLU A 193 17.49 -2.04 18.53
CA GLU A 193 16.32 -1.87 19.41
C GLU A 193 15.09 -1.31 18.66
N HIS A 194 15.31 -0.75 17.47
CA HIS A 194 14.25 -0.15 16.64
C HIS A 194 13.22 -1.19 16.19
N SER A 195 11.97 -0.75 16.03
CA SER A 195 10.85 -1.51 15.46
C SER A 195 10.45 -0.95 14.10
N PHE A 196 10.76 -1.68 13.02
CA PHE A 196 10.48 -1.28 11.65
C PHE A 196 9.33 -2.05 11.00
N CYS A 197 8.85 -3.12 11.63
CA CYS A 197 7.67 -3.85 11.18
C CYS A 197 6.42 -3.37 11.91
N TRP A 198 5.27 -3.64 11.30
CA TRP A 198 3.99 -3.61 12.01
C TRP A 198 3.93 -4.63 13.15
N CYS A 199 3.06 -4.35 14.11
CA CYS A 199 2.65 -5.28 15.17
C CYS A 199 1.17 -5.61 15.01
N PHE A 200 0.76 -6.77 15.51
CA PHE A 200 -0.64 -7.22 15.47
C PHE A 200 -1.24 -7.09 16.87
N TRP A 201 -2.50 -6.68 16.97
CA TRP A 201 -3.16 -6.50 18.25
C TRP A 201 -4.49 -7.24 18.30
N LYS A 202 -4.87 -7.70 19.49
CA LYS A 202 -6.09 -8.48 19.73
C LYS A 202 -6.68 -8.22 21.11
N ILE A 203 -8.01 -8.19 21.19
CA ILE A 203 -8.79 -8.17 22.43
C ILE A 203 -10.06 -9.02 22.28
N GLU A 204 -10.39 -9.82 23.30
CA GLU A 204 -11.65 -10.56 23.36
C GLU A 204 -12.74 -9.65 23.95
N ILE A 205 -13.77 -9.32 23.16
CA ILE A 205 -14.88 -8.45 23.60
C ILE A 205 -16.18 -9.27 23.68
N PRO A 206 -16.90 -9.28 24.81
CA PRO A 206 -18.21 -9.94 24.92
C PRO A 206 -19.19 -9.45 23.84
N THR A 207 -19.83 -10.36 23.11
CA THR A 207 -20.80 -10.01 22.07
C THR A 207 -22.00 -9.24 22.62
N MET A 208 -22.37 -9.50 23.89
CA MET A 208 -23.35 -8.71 24.64
C MET A 208 -22.92 -7.24 24.81
N GLU A 209 -21.64 -6.97 25.04
CA GLU A 209 -21.11 -5.60 25.18
C GLU A 209 -21.08 -4.89 23.82
N MET A 210 -20.67 -5.58 22.75
CA MET A 210 -20.81 -5.04 21.39
C MET A 210 -22.27 -4.77 21.01
N SER A 211 -23.24 -5.50 21.58
CA SER A 211 -24.67 -5.31 21.29
C SER A 211 -25.28 -4.03 21.87
N ILE A 212 -24.61 -3.37 22.82
CA ILE A 212 -25.03 -2.06 23.36
C ILE A 212 -24.22 -0.89 22.78
N ALA A 213 -23.08 -1.18 22.16
CA ALA A 213 -22.22 -0.21 21.49
C ALA A 213 -22.79 0.24 20.13
N LYS A 214 -22.40 1.44 19.69
CA LYS A 214 -22.73 1.99 18.35
C LYS A 214 -21.58 1.82 17.36
N ASP A 215 -20.36 1.76 17.87
CA ASP A 215 -19.13 1.71 17.11
C ASP A 215 -18.02 1.01 17.90
N ILE A 216 -16.96 0.64 17.19
CA ILE A 216 -15.67 0.25 17.75
C ILE A 216 -14.66 1.27 17.21
N VAL A 217 -13.92 1.94 18.08
CA VAL A 217 -12.79 2.80 17.69
C VAL A 217 -11.50 2.29 18.27
N VAL A 218 -10.41 2.38 17.50
CA VAL A 218 -9.05 2.01 17.94
C VAL A 218 -8.09 3.19 17.80
N ARG A 219 -7.14 3.27 18.73
CA ARG A 219 -5.98 4.16 18.64
C ARG A 219 -4.71 3.45 19.11
N ALA A 220 -3.58 3.83 18.53
CA ALA A 220 -2.25 3.49 18.98
C ALA A 220 -1.55 4.70 19.61
N MET A 221 -0.65 4.42 20.55
CA MET A 221 0.31 5.38 21.11
C MET A 221 1.70 4.73 21.12
N ASP A 222 2.72 5.50 20.71
CA ASP A 222 4.10 5.04 20.61
C ASP A 222 4.91 5.26 21.91
N GLU A 223 6.15 4.77 21.96
CA GLU A 223 7.05 4.95 23.11
C GLU A 223 7.51 6.40 23.33
N SER A 224 7.31 7.30 22.36
CA SER A 224 7.49 8.75 22.52
C SER A 224 6.21 9.44 23.02
N MET A 225 5.18 8.67 23.39
CA MET A 225 3.84 9.12 23.82
C MET A 225 3.06 9.89 22.74
N ASN A 226 3.46 9.78 21.46
CA ASN A 226 2.63 10.28 20.36
C ASN A 226 1.41 9.36 20.21
N VAL A 227 0.21 9.94 20.19
CA VAL A 227 -1.05 9.20 20.06
C VAL A 227 -1.78 9.60 18.78
N GLN A 228 -2.49 8.65 18.16
CA GLN A 228 -3.38 8.97 17.05
C GLN A 228 -4.43 10.03 17.46
N PRO A 229 -4.65 11.09 16.66
CA PRO A 229 -5.62 12.12 16.98
C PRO A 229 -7.05 11.60 16.88
N ARG A 230 -7.95 12.19 17.68
CA ARG A 230 -9.40 12.02 17.49
C ARG A 230 -9.82 12.57 16.13
N ASP A 231 -9.41 13.81 15.84
CA ASP A 231 -9.89 14.57 14.70
C ASP A 231 -9.06 14.33 13.44
N MET A 232 -9.70 14.54 12.28
CA MET A 232 -9.06 14.31 10.99
C MET A 232 -8.17 15.50 10.62
N TYR A 233 -6.86 15.25 10.45
CA TYR A 233 -5.96 16.21 9.80
C TYR A 233 -6.15 16.16 8.27
N TRP A 234 -7.24 16.75 7.78
CA TRP A 234 -7.46 16.85 6.34
C TRP A 234 -6.41 17.76 5.70
N ASN A 235 -5.82 17.31 4.59
CA ASN A 235 -4.82 18.05 3.83
C ASN A 235 -4.99 17.78 2.33
N VAL A 236 -4.45 18.67 1.49
CA VAL A 236 -4.64 18.66 0.02
C VAL A 236 -4.35 17.30 -0.63
N LEU A 237 -3.25 16.64 -0.23
CA LEU A 237 -2.85 15.34 -0.78
C LEU A 237 -3.50 14.15 -0.03
N SER A 238 -4.26 14.40 1.03
CA SER A 238 -4.91 13.41 1.90
C SER A 238 -3.96 12.33 2.45
N MET A 239 -2.68 12.67 2.59
CA MET A 239 -1.64 11.74 3.06
C MET A 239 -1.55 11.72 4.58
N LEU A 240 -1.01 10.61 5.12
CA LEU A 240 -0.78 10.38 6.56
C LEU A 240 -2.02 10.58 7.45
N ASN A 241 -3.23 10.42 6.91
CA ASN A 241 -4.46 10.38 7.69
C ASN A 241 -4.36 9.24 8.73
N ASN A 242 -4.26 9.61 10.01
CA ASN A 242 -4.09 8.67 11.13
C ASN A 242 -5.07 8.91 12.27
N CYS A 243 -6.22 9.56 12.01
CA CYS A 243 -7.26 9.65 13.04
C CYS A 243 -7.81 8.27 13.41
N TRP A 244 -8.45 8.14 14.58
CA TRP A 244 -8.93 6.84 15.09
C TRP A 244 -9.73 6.06 14.05
N HIS A 245 -9.31 4.82 13.78
CA HIS A 245 -10.03 3.95 12.86
C HIS A 245 -11.31 3.46 13.54
N ARG A 246 -12.45 3.63 12.85
CA ARG A 246 -13.80 3.42 13.40
C ARG A 246 -14.58 2.40 12.56
N LEU A 247 -15.18 1.41 13.21
CA LEU A 247 -16.28 0.64 12.64
C LEU A 247 -17.61 1.08 13.25
N THR A 248 -18.69 1.08 12.47
CA THR A 248 -20.06 1.18 13.02
C THR A 248 -20.67 -0.20 13.21
N ILE A 249 -21.52 -0.33 14.23
CA ILE A 249 -22.27 -1.54 14.56
C ILE A 249 -23.74 -1.29 14.23
N THR A 250 -24.33 -2.13 13.38
CA THR A 250 -25.76 -2.13 13.06
C THR A 250 -26.39 -3.41 13.59
N LYS A 251 -27.56 -3.33 14.22
CA LYS A 251 -28.35 -4.51 14.58
C LYS A 251 -29.14 -4.98 13.37
N GLU A 252 -29.04 -6.28 13.05
CA GLU A 252 -29.82 -6.89 11.98
C GLU A 252 -31.28 -7.11 12.39
N GLN A 253 -32.13 -7.40 11.41
CA GLN A 253 -33.59 -7.56 11.60
C GLN A 253 -33.98 -8.70 12.54
N ASP A 254 -33.08 -9.66 12.79
CA ASP A 254 -33.29 -10.77 13.73
C ASP A 254 -33.15 -10.34 15.21
N GLY A 255 -32.71 -9.10 15.48
CA GLY A 255 -32.46 -8.55 16.81
C GLY A 255 -31.28 -9.19 17.58
N CYS A 256 -30.69 -10.26 17.04
CA CYS A 256 -29.69 -11.11 17.69
C CYS A 256 -28.35 -11.15 16.94
N SER A 257 -28.24 -10.47 15.79
CA SER A 257 -27.01 -10.37 15.01
C SER A 257 -26.56 -8.91 14.85
N LEU A 258 -25.24 -8.70 14.85
CA LEU A 258 -24.58 -7.43 14.65
C LEU A 258 -23.83 -7.45 13.31
N LYS A 259 -24.06 -6.45 12.46
CA LYS A 259 -23.28 -6.21 11.24
C LYS A 259 -22.32 -5.05 11.43
N PHE A 260 -21.10 -5.20 10.91
CA PHE A 260 -20.02 -4.23 11.08
C PHE A 260 -19.64 -3.55 9.76
N ASP A 261 -19.58 -2.22 9.76
CA ASP A 261 -19.09 -1.46 8.61
C ASP A 261 -17.73 -0.81 8.91
N HIS A 262 -16.77 -0.97 7.99
CA HIS A 262 -15.51 -0.21 7.98
C HIS A 262 -15.76 1.23 7.46
N PRO A 263 -14.82 2.18 7.59
CA PRO A 263 -15.01 3.54 7.09
C PRO A 263 -15.36 3.60 5.60
N THR A 264 -14.56 2.90 4.80
CA THR A 264 -14.66 2.81 3.34
C THR A 264 -14.20 1.41 2.90
N VAL A 265 -14.47 1.06 1.65
CA VAL A 265 -13.94 -0.13 0.98
C VAL A 265 -12.85 0.24 -0.03
N PRO A 266 -11.91 -0.65 -0.36
CA PRO A 266 -10.85 -0.33 -1.32
C PRO A 266 -11.35 -0.13 -2.76
N ALA A 267 -10.62 0.74 -3.47
CA ALA A 267 -10.79 1.03 -4.89
C ALA A 267 -12.19 1.53 -5.28
N LEU A 268 -12.78 0.93 -6.31
CA LEU A 268 -14.03 1.33 -6.97
C LEU A 268 -15.30 0.85 -6.29
N THR A 269 -15.18 0.08 -5.21
CA THR A 269 -16.33 -0.51 -4.54
C THR A 269 -17.06 0.57 -3.76
N LYS A 270 -18.41 0.55 -3.78
CA LYS A 270 -19.22 1.34 -2.85
C LYS A 270 -19.40 0.57 -1.55
N GLY A 271 -19.43 1.27 -0.41
CA GLY A 271 -19.53 0.64 0.90
C GLY A 271 -18.78 1.37 2.01
N GLY A 272 -18.94 0.82 3.22
CA GLY A 272 -18.50 1.45 4.46
C GLY A 272 -19.46 2.52 4.99
N TRP A 273 -19.25 2.94 6.23
CA TRP A 273 -20.17 3.86 6.91
C TRP A 273 -20.03 5.32 6.46
N MET A 274 -18.87 5.73 5.94
CA MET A 274 -18.67 7.12 5.48
C MET A 274 -19.55 7.47 4.28
N GLU A 275 -19.79 6.51 3.36
CA GLU A 275 -20.73 6.71 2.24
C GLU A 275 -22.16 6.87 2.76
N LYS A 276 -22.62 5.98 3.65
CA LYS A 276 -23.95 6.03 4.27
C LYS A 276 -24.22 7.35 5.00
N VAL A 277 -23.23 7.88 5.72
CA VAL A 277 -23.32 9.19 6.40
C VAL A 277 -23.44 10.33 5.39
N LYS A 278 -22.65 10.29 4.31
CA LYS A 278 -22.68 11.31 3.24
C LYS A 278 -24.01 11.30 2.48
N GLU A 279 -24.58 10.13 2.21
CA GLU A 279 -25.92 9.98 1.61
C GLU A 279 -27.04 10.56 2.49
N GLN A 280 -26.86 10.53 3.82
CA GLN A 280 -27.77 11.13 4.80
C GLN A 280 -27.50 12.64 5.05
N GLY A 281 -26.55 13.23 4.34
CA GLY A 281 -26.13 14.63 4.51
C GLY A 281 -25.42 14.92 5.83
N GLY A 282 -24.76 13.93 6.43
CA GLY A 282 -23.91 14.11 7.61
C GLY A 282 -22.52 14.62 7.27
N GLU A 283 -21.90 15.37 8.18
CA GLU A 283 -20.57 15.97 8.01
C GLU A 283 -19.49 15.09 8.65
N LEU A 284 -18.56 14.55 7.85
CA LEU A 284 -17.53 13.63 8.36
C LEU A 284 -16.39 14.30 9.14
N THR A 285 -16.27 15.62 9.02
CA THR A 285 -15.20 16.47 9.58
C THR A 285 -15.59 17.15 10.90
N ASP A 286 -16.79 16.90 11.41
CA ASP A 286 -17.42 17.59 12.56
C ASP A 286 -16.87 17.20 13.94
N GLY A 287 -15.96 16.23 14.04
CA GLY A 287 -15.53 15.66 15.33
C GLY A 287 -16.56 14.72 15.98
N PHE A 288 -17.62 14.33 15.25
CA PHE A 288 -18.67 13.38 15.65
C PHE A 288 -19.00 12.34 14.56
N TRP A 289 -18.22 12.31 13.47
CA TRP A 289 -18.35 11.39 12.33
C TRP A 289 -19.72 11.50 11.62
N GLY A 290 -20.31 12.69 11.59
CA GLY A 290 -21.63 12.96 11.02
C GLY A 290 -22.81 12.50 11.88
N THR A 291 -22.56 12.14 13.14
CA THR A 291 -23.62 11.86 14.11
C THR A 291 -24.28 13.19 14.50
N ARG A 292 -25.50 13.46 14.00
CA ARG A 292 -26.25 14.68 14.36
C ARG A 292 -26.42 14.78 15.88
N SER A 293 -25.66 15.68 16.50
CA SER A 293 -25.91 16.07 17.89
C SER A 293 -27.28 16.74 17.98
N LEU A 294 -28.09 16.36 18.98
CA LEU A 294 -29.38 16.99 19.26
C LEU A 294 -29.24 18.38 19.91
N VAL A 295 -28.01 18.88 20.07
CA VAL A 295 -27.70 20.15 20.73
C VAL A 295 -27.06 21.10 19.72
N VAL A 296 -27.59 22.33 19.67
CA VAL A 296 -27.29 23.42 18.71
C VAL A 296 -27.85 23.19 17.31
N GLY A 297 -29.09 23.65 17.11
CA GLY A 297 -29.66 23.79 15.77
C GLY A 297 -28.96 24.91 14.99
N HIS A 298 -28.12 24.54 14.03
CA HIS A 298 -27.79 25.37 12.86
C HIS A 298 -28.08 24.55 11.62
N SER A 299 -29.29 24.73 11.06
CA SER A 299 -29.73 24.10 9.83
C SER A 299 -29.07 24.75 8.61
N ASN A 300 -27.79 24.42 8.37
CA ASN A 300 -27.18 24.64 7.07
C ASN A 300 -27.58 23.49 6.14
N GLU A 301 -28.70 23.64 5.45
CA GLU A 301 -29.07 22.80 4.32
C GLU A 301 -28.10 23.01 3.15
N LYS A 302 -26.90 22.41 3.23
CA LYS A 302 -26.15 22.09 2.02
C LYS A 302 -26.75 20.83 1.42
N SER A 303 -27.81 21.07 0.63
CA SER A 303 -28.36 20.12 -0.34
C SER A 303 -27.23 19.39 -1.05
N SER A 304 -27.42 18.08 -1.27
CA SER A 304 -26.52 17.23 -2.05
C SER A 304 -26.50 17.69 -3.51
N LEU A 305 -25.72 18.73 -3.80
CA LEU A 305 -25.49 19.21 -5.15
C LEU A 305 -24.80 18.09 -5.92
N VAL A 306 -25.57 17.40 -6.76
CA VAL A 306 -25.05 16.60 -7.86
C VAL A 306 -24.18 17.54 -8.69
N VAL A 307 -22.87 17.34 -8.63
CA VAL A 307 -21.93 18.20 -9.34
C VAL A 307 -22.19 18.04 -10.83
N LYS A 308 -22.70 19.11 -11.45
CA LYS A 308 -22.92 19.16 -12.89
C LYS A 308 -21.56 19.02 -13.59
N MET A 309 -21.42 17.97 -14.37
CA MET A 309 -20.20 17.64 -15.13
C MET A 309 -20.31 18.05 -16.61
N THR A 310 -21.50 18.41 -17.06
CA THR A 310 -21.84 18.67 -18.47
C THR A 310 -22.15 20.14 -18.72
N ASP A 311 -21.84 20.65 -19.91
CA ASP A 311 -22.41 21.90 -20.43
C ASP A 311 -23.73 21.60 -21.17
N ASP A 312 -24.83 22.28 -20.81
CA ASP A 312 -26.17 22.09 -21.39
C ASP A 312 -26.28 22.70 -22.81
N HIS A 313 -25.36 23.59 -23.18
CA HIS A 313 -25.30 24.19 -24.51
C HIS A 313 -24.71 23.23 -25.55
N VAL A 314 -23.98 22.22 -25.10
CA VAL A 314 -23.30 21.23 -25.95
C VAL A 314 -24.24 20.06 -26.25
N LYS A 315 -24.61 19.91 -27.52
CA LYS A 315 -25.57 18.90 -28.02
C LYS A 315 -25.04 18.04 -29.17
N SER A 316 -23.76 18.16 -29.48
CA SER A 316 -23.08 17.33 -30.48
C SER A 316 -23.23 15.85 -30.11
N ILE A 317 -23.42 15.00 -31.11
CA ILE A 317 -23.48 13.55 -30.92
C ILE A 317 -22.20 12.96 -31.51
N ILE A 318 -21.42 12.28 -30.67
CA ILE A 318 -20.13 11.66 -31.04
C ILE A 318 -20.33 10.14 -31.02
N THR A 319 -19.75 9.40 -31.97
CA THR A 319 -19.87 7.94 -32.01
C THR A 319 -18.74 7.23 -31.26
N GLU A 320 -18.88 5.93 -30.98
CA GLU A 320 -17.79 5.13 -30.38
C GLU A 320 -16.57 5.09 -31.30
N GLU A 321 -16.80 5.02 -32.61
CA GLU A 321 -15.75 5.03 -33.64
C GLU A 321 -14.99 6.37 -33.65
N GLU A 322 -15.71 7.50 -33.71
CA GLU A 322 -15.13 8.85 -33.66
C GLU A 322 -14.34 9.07 -32.37
N LEU A 323 -14.92 8.72 -31.21
CA LEU A 323 -14.23 8.79 -29.92
C LEU A 323 -12.91 8.01 -29.96
N SER A 324 -12.91 6.80 -30.54
CA SER A 324 -11.74 5.92 -30.55
C SER A 324 -10.51 6.47 -31.30
N GLU A 325 -10.68 7.44 -32.22
CA GLU A 325 -9.59 8.06 -32.98
C GLU A 325 -8.77 9.08 -32.14
N HIS A 326 -9.37 9.61 -31.07
CA HIS A 326 -8.82 10.64 -30.19
C HIS A 326 -8.08 10.04 -28.97
N ASN A 327 -7.03 9.27 -29.24
CA ASN A 327 -6.38 8.38 -28.27
C ASN A 327 -4.86 8.63 -28.04
N LYS A 328 -4.36 9.84 -28.34
CA LYS A 328 -2.91 10.14 -28.46
C LYS A 328 -2.49 11.41 -27.71
N ASP A 329 -1.18 11.62 -27.56
CA ASP A 329 -0.66 12.84 -26.92
C ASP A 329 -1.02 14.09 -27.75
N GLY A 330 -1.51 15.12 -27.07
CA GLY A 330 -2.09 16.32 -27.69
C GLY A 330 -3.46 16.14 -28.35
N ASP A 331 -4.04 14.94 -28.35
CA ASP A 331 -5.37 14.65 -28.93
C ASP A 331 -6.04 13.48 -28.17
N ALA A 332 -6.61 13.81 -27.02
CA ALA A 332 -7.10 12.86 -26.02
C ALA A 332 -8.54 13.17 -25.60
N TRP A 333 -9.50 12.40 -26.12
CA TRP A 333 -10.91 12.46 -25.71
C TRP A 333 -11.29 11.20 -24.94
N PHE A 334 -12.19 11.30 -23.98
CA PHE A 334 -12.74 10.16 -23.25
C PHE A 334 -14.22 10.41 -22.93
N SER A 335 -14.99 9.36 -22.62
CA SER A 335 -16.34 9.53 -22.07
C SER A 335 -16.43 9.28 -20.57
N VAL A 336 -17.37 9.97 -19.91
CA VAL A 336 -17.80 9.73 -18.53
C VAL A 336 -19.31 9.88 -18.47
N ASN A 337 -20.00 8.85 -17.96
CA ASN A 337 -21.46 8.73 -17.87
C ASN A 337 -22.18 8.99 -19.21
N GLY A 338 -21.61 8.52 -20.33
CA GLY A 338 -22.18 8.72 -21.66
C GLY A 338 -21.98 10.12 -22.27
N HIS A 339 -21.21 11.00 -21.63
CA HIS A 339 -20.81 12.30 -22.17
C HIS A 339 -19.33 12.28 -22.57
N VAL A 340 -18.95 12.96 -23.65
CA VAL A 340 -17.59 12.98 -24.20
C VAL A 340 -16.90 14.30 -23.86
N TYR A 341 -15.64 14.20 -23.47
CA TYR A 341 -14.80 15.31 -23.02
C TYR A 341 -13.48 15.34 -23.78
N ASN A 342 -13.06 16.51 -24.25
CA ASN A 342 -11.75 16.74 -24.87
C ASN A 342 -10.78 17.32 -23.84
N ALA A 343 -9.83 16.51 -23.37
CA ALA A 343 -8.87 16.91 -22.35
C ALA A 343 -7.47 17.24 -22.91
N SER A 344 -7.33 17.39 -24.23
CA SER A 344 -6.04 17.59 -24.91
C SER A 344 -5.24 18.78 -24.38
N GLU A 345 -5.90 19.90 -24.07
CA GLU A 345 -5.26 21.07 -23.46
C GLU A 345 -4.92 20.86 -21.97
N TYR A 346 -5.65 19.97 -21.27
CA TYR A 346 -5.48 19.71 -19.83
C TYR A 346 -4.44 18.62 -19.51
N LEU A 347 -3.95 17.89 -20.52
CA LEU A 347 -2.96 16.82 -20.36
C LEU A 347 -1.75 17.22 -19.49
N LYS A 348 -1.25 18.45 -19.63
CA LYS A 348 -0.07 18.96 -18.93
C LYS A 348 -0.36 19.45 -17.50
N ASP A 349 -1.61 19.81 -17.22
CA ASP A 349 -2.05 20.35 -15.94
C ASP A 349 -2.71 19.28 -15.05
N HIS A 350 -2.96 18.08 -15.59
CA HIS A 350 -3.53 16.96 -14.85
C HIS A 350 -2.59 16.49 -13.73
N PRO A 351 -3.00 16.51 -12.43
CA PRO A 351 -2.12 16.15 -11.31
C PRO A 351 -1.62 14.70 -11.35
N GLY A 352 -2.40 13.78 -11.95
CA GLY A 352 -1.98 12.39 -12.19
C GLY A 352 -1.10 12.20 -13.44
N GLY A 353 -0.69 13.29 -14.09
CA GLY A 353 0.10 13.30 -15.33
C GLY A 353 -0.70 12.96 -16.59
N SER A 354 -0.19 13.40 -17.75
CA SER A 354 -0.81 13.25 -19.07
C SER A 354 -1.10 11.80 -19.45
N GLU A 355 -0.18 10.89 -19.17
CA GLU A 355 -0.32 9.45 -19.48
C GLU A 355 -1.55 8.82 -18.83
N SER A 356 -2.01 9.31 -17.67
CA SER A 356 -3.23 8.79 -17.03
C SER A 356 -4.49 9.09 -17.86
N ILE A 357 -4.54 10.25 -18.52
CA ILE A 357 -5.64 10.61 -19.43
C ILE A 357 -5.46 9.90 -20.78
N ILE A 358 -4.25 9.88 -21.34
CA ILE A 358 -3.97 9.24 -22.64
C ILE A 358 -4.26 7.73 -22.59
N LEU A 359 -4.05 7.07 -21.45
CA LEU A 359 -4.39 5.65 -21.30
C LEU A 359 -5.91 5.41 -21.34
N ALA A 360 -6.69 6.33 -20.76
CA ALA A 360 -8.14 6.28 -20.76
C ALA A 360 -8.78 6.82 -22.06
N SER A 361 -8.05 7.58 -22.87
CA SER A 361 -8.58 8.22 -24.07
C SER A 361 -8.88 7.23 -25.20
N GLY A 362 -9.81 7.62 -26.07
CA GLY A 362 -10.43 6.76 -27.07
C GLY A 362 -11.42 5.74 -26.51
N ALA A 363 -11.89 5.90 -25.26
CA ALA A 363 -12.76 4.93 -24.59
C ALA A 363 -13.66 5.58 -23.53
N ASP A 364 -14.58 4.77 -22.98
CA ASP A 364 -15.31 5.11 -21.77
C ASP A 364 -14.41 4.95 -20.54
N ALA A 365 -14.26 6.04 -19.82
CA ALA A 365 -13.45 6.19 -18.62
C ALA A 365 -14.32 6.41 -17.36
N SER A 366 -15.64 6.16 -17.44
CA SER A 366 -16.59 6.44 -16.37
C SER A 366 -16.14 5.95 -15.01
N ASP A 367 -15.81 4.66 -14.90
CA ASP A 367 -15.39 4.05 -13.64
C ASP A 367 -14.07 4.65 -13.13
N ASP A 368 -13.01 4.59 -13.95
CA ASP A 368 -11.67 5.08 -13.59
C ASP A 368 -11.68 6.58 -13.23
N PHE A 369 -12.47 7.41 -13.93
CA PHE A 369 -12.58 8.83 -13.64
C PHE A 369 -13.35 9.08 -12.33
N ILE A 370 -14.52 8.45 -12.15
CA ILE A 370 -15.35 8.67 -10.96
C ILE A 370 -14.65 8.19 -9.67
N ALA A 371 -13.80 7.17 -9.77
CA ALA A 371 -13.03 6.57 -8.67
C ALA A 371 -12.07 7.53 -7.97
N ILE A 372 -11.26 8.27 -8.73
CA ILE A 372 -10.07 8.96 -8.20
C ILE A 372 -10.20 10.49 -8.21
N HIS A 373 -11.23 11.05 -8.86
CA HIS A 373 -11.39 12.49 -9.00
C HIS A 373 -12.38 13.09 -7.98
N SER A 374 -11.97 14.20 -7.37
CA SER A 374 -12.76 14.98 -6.41
C SER A 374 -14.02 15.59 -7.04
N ASN A 375 -14.91 16.11 -6.19
CA ASN A 375 -16.05 16.91 -6.64
C ASN A 375 -15.62 18.17 -7.41
N THR A 376 -14.47 18.78 -7.08
CA THR A 376 -13.93 19.92 -7.83
C THR A 376 -13.43 19.51 -9.22
N ALA A 377 -12.71 18.39 -9.34
CA ALA A 377 -12.30 17.85 -10.63
C ALA A 377 -13.50 17.40 -11.51
N LYS A 378 -14.57 16.89 -10.89
CA LYS A 378 -15.85 16.62 -11.58
C LYS A 378 -16.51 17.90 -12.10
N ALA A 379 -16.49 18.98 -11.33
CA ALA A 379 -17.01 20.28 -11.79
C ALA A 379 -16.21 20.87 -12.97
N MET A 380 -14.89 20.62 -13.02
CA MET A 380 -14.03 21.09 -14.12
C MET A 380 -14.37 20.45 -15.47
N LEU A 381 -14.96 19.25 -15.51
CA LEU A 381 -15.33 18.58 -16.76
C LEU A 381 -16.29 19.39 -17.64
N VAL A 382 -17.11 20.28 -17.06
CA VAL A 382 -18.02 21.17 -17.81
C VAL A 382 -17.27 21.96 -18.88
N LYS A 383 -16.07 22.45 -18.57
CA LYS A 383 -15.21 23.21 -19.50
C LYS A 383 -14.77 22.38 -20.72
N TYR A 384 -14.67 21.07 -20.55
CA TYR A 384 -14.11 20.14 -21.54
C TYR A 384 -15.18 19.31 -22.26
N HIS A 385 -16.46 19.51 -21.93
CA HIS A 385 -17.59 18.79 -22.52
C HIS A 385 -17.76 19.16 -24.00
N ILE A 386 -17.74 18.16 -24.89
CA ILE A 386 -17.82 18.39 -26.35
C ILE A 386 -18.98 17.65 -27.04
N GLY A 387 -19.61 16.67 -26.38
CA GLY A 387 -20.78 15.99 -26.92
C GLY A 387 -21.33 14.86 -26.05
N ILE A 388 -22.39 14.23 -26.55
CA ILE A 388 -23.04 13.06 -25.96
C ILE A 388 -22.63 11.84 -26.79
N LEU A 389 -22.22 10.75 -26.13
CA LEU A 389 -21.84 9.51 -26.79
C LEU A 389 -23.09 8.79 -27.32
N LYS A 390 -23.06 8.40 -28.60
CA LYS A 390 -24.17 7.73 -29.28
C LYS A 390 -24.28 6.26 -28.87
N ILE A 391 -24.98 5.99 -27.77
CA ILE A 391 -25.30 4.62 -27.34
C ILE A 391 -26.22 3.95 -28.36
N ASN A 392 -25.77 2.83 -28.93
CA ASN A 392 -26.51 2.10 -29.96
C ASN A 392 -27.46 1.06 -29.30
N PRO A 393 -28.80 1.23 -29.30
CA PRO A 393 -29.70 0.44 -28.43
C PRO A 393 -29.71 -1.08 -28.67
N SER A 394 -29.19 -1.51 -29.82
CA SER A 394 -29.12 -2.93 -30.23
C SER A 394 -28.06 -3.74 -29.48
N LYS A 395 -27.11 -3.10 -28.79
CA LYS A 395 -26.20 -3.77 -27.84
C LYS A 395 -26.74 -3.67 -26.40
N LYS A 396 -27.86 -4.34 -26.13
CA LYS A 396 -28.12 -4.80 -24.76
C LYS A 396 -27.15 -5.95 -24.49
N THR A 397 -26.03 -5.64 -23.83
CA THR A 397 -25.02 -6.62 -23.45
C THR A 397 -25.60 -7.61 -22.45
N VAL A 398 -26.13 -8.73 -22.96
CA VAL A 398 -25.97 -10.01 -22.26
C VAL A 398 -24.47 -10.15 -22.03
N ILE A 399 -24.07 -10.28 -20.76
CA ILE A 399 -22.68 -10.57 -20.37
C ILE A 399 -22.36 -12.01 -20.74
N ASP A 400 -22.09 -12.22 -22.02
CA ASP A 400 -21.50 -13.42 -22.57
C ASP A 400 -19.98 -13.18 -22.64
N GLU A 401 -19.23 -13.61 -21.63
CA GLU A 401 -17.77 -13.36 -21.47
C GLU A 401 -16.91 -14.19 -22.44
N THR A 402 -17.36 -14.38 -23.69
CA THR A 402 -16.59 -15.01 -24.77
C THR A 402 -16.51 -14.11 -25.99
N TYR A 403 -15.48 -13.26 -26.03
CA TYR A 403 -15.00 -12.70 -27.29
C TYR A 403 -14.35 -13.81 -28.13
N PRO A 404 -14.48 -13.77 -29.47
CA PRO A 404 -13.82 -14.74 -30.34
C PRO A 404 -12.29 -14.65 -30.20
N ASP A 405 -11.60 -15.76 -30.47
CA ASP A 405 -10.14 -15.84 -30.57
C ASP A 405 -9.62 -14.93 -31.71
N SER A 406 -9.51 -13.62 -31.43
CA SER A 406 -8.84 -12.68 -32.32
C SER A 406 -7.33 -12.83 -32.14
N GLU A 407 -6.59 -12.84 -33.26
CA GLU A 407 -5.13 -12.98 -33.35
C GLU A 407 -4.39 -11.78 -32.73
N GLN A 408 -4.44 -11.65 -31.40
CA GLN A 408 -3.63 -10.66 -30.66
C GLN A 408 -2.28 -11.29 -30.32
N ASP A 409 -1.19 -10.74 -30.86
CA ASP A 409 0.19 -11.18 -30.56
C ASP A 409 0.63 -10.90 -29.10
N ILE A 410 -0.18 -10.19 -28.30
CA ILE A 410 0.20 -9.69 -26.98
C ILE A 410 -0.85 -10.07 -25.92
N PHE A 411 -0.50 -11.01 -25.04
CA PHE A 411 -1.37 -11.49 -23.96
C PHE A 411 -1.66 -10.45 -22.86
N LEU A 412 -0.77 -9.48 -22.63
CA LEU A 412 -1.00 -8.43 -21.62
C LEU A 412 -1.36 -7.11 -22.30
N ASN A 413 -2.58 -6.62 -22.03
CA ASN A 413 -3.11 -5.38 -22.59
C ASN A 413 -3.37 -4.35 -21.48
N GLN A 414 -3.14 -3.06 -21.71
CA GLN A 414 -3.34 -2.00 -20.70
C GLN A 414 -4.80 -1.54 -20.57
N LYS A 415 -5.67 -1.89 -21.52
CA LYS A 415 -7.11 -1.56 -21.49
C LYS A 415 -7.97 -2.77 -21.10
N HIS A 416 -7.62 -3.99 -21.53
CA HIS A 416 -8.43 -5.20 -21.33
C HIS A 416 -7.92 -6.14 -20.23
N TRP A 417 -8.86 -6.81 -19.55
CA TRP A 417 -8.57 -7.89 -18.60
C TRP A 417 -8.71 -9.25 -19.29
N ASN A 418 -7.65 -10.05 -19.25
CA ASN A 418 -7.61 -11.41 -19.80
C ASN A 418 -7.75 -12.47 -18.70
N THR A 419 -8.60 -13.45 -18.94
CA THR A 419 -8.88 -14.53 -17.98
C THR A 419 -7.89 -15.68 -18.17
N VAL A 420 -7.31 -16.20 -17.08
CA VAL A 420 -6.39 -17.34 -17.08
C VAL A 420 -6.82 -18.41 -16.09
N THR A 421 -6.56 -19.69 -16.42
CA THR A 421 -6.79 -20.81 -15.50
C THR A 421 -5.70 -20.85 -14.44
N LEU A 422 -6.09 -20.84 -13.16
CA LEU A 422 -5.18 -21.08 -12.04
C LEU A 422 -4.72 -22.54 -12.03
N LYS A 423 -3.39 -22.76 -12.04
CA LYS A 423 -2.76 -24.09 -12.02
C LYS A 423 -2.24 -24.48 -10.64
N ALA A 424 -1.68 -23.53 -9.88
CA ALA A 424 -1.22 -23.78 -8.52
C ALA A 424 -1.24 -22.51 -7.66
N LYS A 425 -1.41 -22.68 -6.35
CA LYS A 425 -1.28 -21.63 -5.33
C LYS A 425 -0.38 -22.17 -4.22
N VAL A 426 0.75 -21.53 -3.98
CA VAL A 426 1.74 -21.88 -2.96
C VAL A 426 1.73 -20.79 -1.89
N ALA A 427 1.54 -21.16 -0.63
CA ALA A 427 1.67 -20.22 0.48
C ALA A 427 3.16 -19.90 0.70
N LEU A 428 3.51 -18.61 0.77
CA LEU A 428 4.86 -18.16 1.08
C LEU A 428 5.02 -17.85 2.58
N ASN A 429 3.95 -17.35 3.20
CA ASN A 429 3.80 -17.09 4.63
C ASN A 429 2.28 -17.04 4.96
N HIS A 430 1.90 -16.48 6.11
CA HIS A 430 0.50 -16.35 6.53
C HIS A 430 -0.39 -15.41 5.67
N ASP A 431 0.18 -14.43 4.95
CA ASP A 431 -0.57 -13.37 4.23
C ASP A 431 -0.33 -13.35 2.70
N SER A 432 0.71 -14.03 2.22
CA SER A 432 1.25 -13.91 0.86
C SER A 432 1.32 -15.27 0.16
N HIS A 433 0.89 -15.28 -1.09
CA HIS A 433 0.86 -16.49 -1.91
C HIS A 433 1.48 -16.25 -3.29
N GLN A 434 2.23 -17.25 -3.76
CA GLN A 434 2.63 -17.34 -5.15
C GLN A 434 1.54 -18.11 -5.92
N VAL A 435 1.15 -17.61 -7.09
CA VAL A 435 0.21 -18.29 -7.98
C VAL A 435 0.86 -18.59 -9.33
N LYS A 436 0.53 -19.75 -9.89
CA LYS A 436 0.93 -20.17 -11.23
C LYS A 436 -0.33 -20.34 -12.07
N SER A 437 -0.36 -19.76 -13.26
CA SER A 437 -1.48 -19.82 -14.19
C SER A 437 -1.02 -20.26 -15.58
N SER A 438 -1.96 -20.74 -16.40
CA SER A 438 -1.72 -21.06 -17.81
C SER A 438 -2.67 -20.29 -18.72
N SER A 439 -2.16 -19.81 -19.84
CA SER A 439 -2.92 -19.18 -20.93
C SER A 439 -2.79 -20.01 -22.21
N SER A 440 -3.87 -20.17 -22.96
CA SER A 440 -3.90 -20.90 -24.25
C SER A 440 -3.43 -20.07 -25.46
N PHE A 441 -2.71 -18.96 -25.25
CA PHE A 441 -2.26 -18.07 -26.33
C PHE A 441 -1.22 -18.76 -27.24
N VAL A 442 -1.63 -19.14 -28.45
CA VAL A 442 -0.82 -19.88 -29.43
C VAL A 442 0.05 -18.96 -30.29
N ASN A 443 0.73 -17.97 -29.68
CA ASN A 443 1.95 -17.37 -30.21
C ASN A 443 2.58 -16.39 -29.22
N SER A 444 3.70 -16.77 -28.62
CA SER A 444 4.86 -15.89 -28.36
C SER A 444 5.97 -16.70 -27.70
N LYS A 445 7.19 -16.15 -27.68
CA LYS A 445 8.40 -16.80 -27.13
C LYS A 445 8.44 -16.82 -25.58
N TYR A 446 7.28 -16.82 -24.92
CA TYR A 446 7.13 -16.88 -23.46
C TYR A 446 6.63 -18.27 -23.05
N THR A 447 7.56 -19.16 -22.70
CA THR A 447 7.29 -20.53 -22.24
C THR A 447 6.43 -20.58 -20.97
N ASP A 448 5.60 -21.63 -20.86
CA ASP A 448 4.62 -22.08 -19.81
C ASP A 448 4.88 -21.88 -18.29
N ASN A 449 5.72 -20.94 -17.87
CA ASN A 449 6.17 -20.75 -16.48
C ASN A 449 6.08 -19.29 -16.02
N ASN A 450 4.95 -18.61 -16.28
CA ASN A 450 4.68 -17.31 -15.67
C ASN A 450 4.29 -17.48 -14.19
N TYR A 451 5.23 -17.14 -13.31
CA TYR A 451 5.00 -17.01 -11.87
C TYR A 451 4.46 -15.61 -11.56
N HIS A 452 3.34 -15.53 -10.85
CA HIS A 452 2.79 -14.27 -10.36
C HIS A 452 2.69 -14.30 -8.83
N HIS A 453 3.01 -13.19 -8.19
CA HIS A 453 2.85 -13.04 -6.74
C HIS A 453 1.59 -12.22 -6.48
N VAL A 454 0.67 -12.76 -5.68
CA VAL A 454 -0.54 -12.04 -5.26
C VAL A 454 -0.45 -11.75 -3.77
N HIS A 455 -0.35 -10.48 -3.45
CA HIS A 455 -0.55 -9.97 -2.10
C HIS A 455 -2.02 -9.55 -1.93
N HIS A 456 -2.52 -9.59 -0.70
CA HIS A 456 -3.95 -9.43 -0.36
C HIS A 456 -4.60 -8.11 -0.85
N HIS A 457 -3.80 -7.10 -1.21
CA HIS A 457 -4.25 -5.83 -1.79
C HIS A 457 -4.60 -5.89 -3.29
N GLN A 458 -4.20 -6.95 -4.01
CA GLN A 458 -4.76 -7.25 -5.33
C GLN A 458 -6.02 -8.09 -5.13
N LEU A 459 -7.18 -7.42 -5.08
CA LEU A 459 -8.50 -8.02 -4.86
C LEU A 459 -8.83 -9.10 -5.91
N ILE A 460 -8.59 -10.37 -5.57
CA ILE A 460 -9.20 -11.51 -6.29
C ILE A 460 -10.67 -11.59 -5.86
N ARG A 461 -11.59 -11.12 -6.71
CA ARG A 461 -13.02 -11.43 -6.56
C ARG A 461 -13.25 -12.93 -6.80
N ASN A 462 -13.35 -13.69 -5.72
CA ASN A 462 -13.77 -15.08 -5.76
C ASN A 462 -15.31 -15.16 -5.62
N ASN A 463 -16.02 -14.67 -6.65
CA ASN A 463 -17.48 -14.64 -6.70
C ASN A 463 -18.05 -16.02 -7.10
N ASP A 464 -17.79 -17.05 -6.28
CA ASP A 464 -18.75 -18.14 -6.02
C ASP A 464 -18.14 -19.15 -5.03
N ARG A 465 -18.84 -19.43 -3.93
CA ARG A 465 -18.48 -20.54 -3.03
C ARG A 465 -19.08 -21.89 -3.43
N ASN A 466 -19.95 -21.92 -4.44
CA ASN A 466 -20.75 -23.09 -4.83
C ASN A 466 -20.66 -23.48 -6.33
N SER A 467 -19.78 -22.88 -7.13
CA SER A 467 -19.67 -23.19 -8.57
C SER A 467 -18.65 -24.32 -8.83
N PRO A 468 -18.99 -25.36 -9.63
CA PRO A 468 -18.10 -26.49 -9.93
C PRO A 468 -17.09 -26.22 -11.06
N ASN A 469 -17.00 -24.99 -11.57
CA ASN A 469 -16.10 -24.63 -12.68
C ASN A 469 -14.68 -24.25 -12.22
N PRO A 470 -13.65 -24.41 -13.07
CA PRO A 470 -12.26 -24.24 -12.68
C PRO A 470 -11.94 -22.80 -12.25
N HIS A 471 -11.06 -22.65 -11.25
CA HIS A 471 -10.69 -21.35 -10.71
C HIS A 471 -9.97 -20.49 -11.75
N TYR A 472 -10.55 -19.32 -12.06
CA TYR A 472 -10.00 -18.34 -12.98
C TYR A 472 -9.42 -17.12 -12.26
N ILE A 473 -8.43 -16.47 -12.87
CA ILE A 473 -7.86 -15.18 -12.44
C ILE A 473 -7.91 -14.21 -13.62
N LYS A 474 -8.21 -12.93 -13.39
CA LYS A 474 -8.13 -11.88 -14.41
C LYS A 474 -6.76 -11.17 -14.31
N GLN A 475 -6.07 -10.99 -15.44
CA GLN A 475 -4.79 -10.26 -15.56
C GLN A 475 -4.91 -9.09 -16.55
N LYS A 476 -4.21 -7.98 -16.29
CA LYS A 476 -4.18 -6.77 -17.12
C LYS A 476 -2.79 -6.13 -16.99
N GLN A 477 -2.29 -5.46 -18.03
CA GLN A 477 -0.99 -4.78 -17.96
C GLN A 477 -1.09 -3.54 -17.06
N THR A 478 -0.33 -3.54 -15.96
CA THR A 478 -0.17 -2.39 -15.04
C THR A 478 0.90 -1.41 -15.55
N ARG A 479 1.10 -0.29 -14.84
CA ARG A 479 1.83 0.95 -15.24
C ARG A 479 3.32 0.84 -15.63
N SER A 480 3.86 -0.35 -15.94
CA SER A 480 5.25 -0.50 -16.44
C SER A 480 5.31 -0.62 -17.98
N PRO A 481 5.86 0.36 -18.71
CA PRO A 481 6.15 0.22 -20.13
C PRO A 481 7.53 -0.43 -20.39
N ARG A 482 7.53 -1.42 -21.31
CA ARG A 482 8.67 -1.85 -22.16
C ARG A 482 10.02 -2.18 -21.50
N LEU A 483 10.26 -3.48 -21.30
CA LEU A 483 11.58 -4.10 -21.52
C LEU A 483 11.45 -5.42 -22.33
N THR A 484 10.75 -5.36 -23.45
CA THR A 484 10.69 -6.44 -24.45
C THR A 484 11.87 -6.35 -25.44
N HIS A 485 13.11 -6.45 -24.95
CA HIS A 485 14.31 -6.71 -25.76
C HIS A 485 15.42 -7.30 -24.88
N SER A 486 15.76 -8.57 -25.09
CA SER A 486 17.06 -9.13 -24.71
C SER A 486 17.82 -9.50 -25.98
N ARG A 487 18.94 -8.82 -26.20
CA ARG A 487 19.92 -9.15 -27.24
C ARG A 487 20.77 -10.31 -26.70
N ILE A 488 20.78 -11.43 -27.42
CA ILE A 488 21.65 -12.55 -27.11
C ILE A 488 23.04 -12.24 -27.67
N GLU A 489 24.01 -12.05 -26.79
CA GLU A 489 25.41 -12.30 -27.14
C GLU A 489 25.72 -13.74 -26.76
N LYS A 490 26.13 -14.54 -27.74
CA LYS A 490 26.59 -15.90 -27.50
C LYS A 490 27.95 -15.84 -26.81
N VAL A 491 28.04 -16.41 -25.62
CA VAL A 491 29.29 -16.94 -25.10
C VAL A 491 29.29 -18.42 -25.48
N ASP A 492 30.04 -18.79 -26.52
CA ASP A 492 30.25 -20.21 -26.85
C ASP A 492 31.16 -20.82 -25.78
N THR A 493 30.65 -21.84 -25.09
CA THR A 493 31.42 -22.66 -24.14
C THR A 493 31.83 -23.95 -24.82
N SER A 494 33.14 -24.15 -24.99
CA SER A 494 33.73 -25.44 -25.34
C SER A 494 35.02 -25.66 -24.55
N ASP A 495 35.19 -26.89 -24.11
CA ASP A 495 36.04 -27.41 -23.04
C ASP A 495 37.57 -27.13 -23.05
N SER A 496 38.17 -27.43 -21.89
CA SER A 496 39.62 -27.56 -21.57
C SER A 496 40.28 -28.80 -22.26
N PRO A 497 41.60 -29.13 -22.13
CA PRO A 497 42.59 -28.68 -21.12
C PRO A 497 44.06 -28.46 -21.60
N ASP A 498 44.99 -28.34 -20.62
CA ASP A 498 46.47 -28.45 -20.68
C ASP A 498 47.26 -27.35 -21.45
N THR A 499 48.36 -26.74 -20.97
CA THR A 499 49.51 -27.31 -20.23
C THR A 499 50.37 -26.20 -19.54
N GLN A 500 51.40 -26.60 -18.78
CA GLN A 500 52.36 -25.75 -18.04
C GLN A 500 53.25 -24.81 -18.90
N LYS A 501 53.67 -23.65 -18.34
CA LYS A 501 55.10 -23.21 -18.26
C LYS A 501 55.36 -21.98 -17.37
N GLN A 502 56.64 -21.74 -17.05
CA GLN A 502 57.17 -20.88 -15.97
C GLN A 502 57.67 -19.48 -16.44
N SER A 503 58.15 -18.68 -15.47
CA SER A 503 58.98 -17.45 -15.56
C SER A 503 58.26 -16.14 -15.97
N GLY A 504 58.66 -14.96 -15.51
CA GLY A 504 59.70 -14.58 -14.53
C GLY A 504 60.06 -13.07 -14.59
N ASN A 505 60.64 -12.54 -13.50
CA ASN A 505 61.33 -11.22 -13.36
C ASN A 505 60.43 -9.94 -13.35
N GLU A 506 60.39 -9.18 -12.24
CA GLU A 506 61.21 -8.00 -11.83
C GLU A 506 60.72 -6.67 -12.48
N ALA A 507 60.12 -5.68 -11.78
CA ALA A 507 60.59 -4.79 -10.67
C ALA A 507 61.38 -3.54 -11.19
N PRO A 508 61.50 -2.39 -10.46
CA PRO A 508 60.71 -1.82 -9.33
C PRO A 508 60.44 -0.27 -9.44
N MET A 509 60.06 0.36 -8.31
CA MET A 509 60.08 1.82 -7.96
C MET A 509 58.97 2.73 -8.57
N GLU A 510 58.52 3.81 -7.91
CA GLU A 510 59.06 4.50 -6.71
C GLU A 510 57.95 5.01 -5.74
N SER A 511 58.34 5.39 -4.52
CA SER A 511 57.50 5.71 -3.36
C SER A 511 57.25 7.22 -3.16
N TYR A 512 56.15 7.58 -2.50
CA TYR A 512 56.14 8.62 -1.46
C TYR A 512 55.18 8.24 -0.33
N ASP A 513 55.70 8.29 0.90
CA ASP A 513 55.00 8.10 2.17
C ASP A 513 54.97 9.46 2.91
N ASP A 514 53.91 9.70 3.66
CA ASP A 514 53.91 10.59 4.84
C ASP A 514 52.53 10.53 5.52
N SER A 515 52.41 9.64 6.50
CA SER A 515 51.31 9.61 7.47
C SER A 515 51.82 9.98 8.87
N PRO A 516 50.98 10.56 9.73
CA PRO A 516 51.03 10.28 11.16
C PRO A 516 49.84 9.39 11.58
N ALA A 517 50.13 8.28 12.23
CA ALA A 517 49.15 7.27 12.61
C ALA A 517 48.25 7.69 13.78
N PHE A 518 47.01 7.19 13.79
CA PHE A 518 46.22 7.02 15.01
C PHE A 518 46.17 5.54 15.39
N GLN A 519 46.50 5.24 16.66
CA GLN A 519 46.69 3.88 17.17
C GLN A 519 45.34 3.17 17.42
N GLN A 520 45.26 1.89 17.05
CA GLN A 520 44.26 0.98 17.61
C GLN A 520 44.76 0.39 18.93
N PRO A 521 43.93 0.31 19.99
CA PRO A 521 44.21 -0.54 21.14
C PRO A 521 43.73 -1.98 20.87
N ARG A 522 44.54 -2.96 21.29
CA ARG A 522 44.18 -4.39 21.42
C ARG A 522 44.17 -4.81 22.91
N PRO A 523 43.58 -5.96 23.27
CA PRO A 523 42.88 -6.11 24.54
C PRO A 523 43.75 -6.61 25.70
N HIS A 524 43.35 -6.29 26.93
CA HIS A 524 43.73 -7.03 28.14
C HIS A 524 42.62 -7.08 29.20
N ASP A 525 42.16 -8.31 29.43
CA ASP A 525 41.95 -9.00 30.70
C ASP A 525 41.07 -8.45 31.85
N TYR A 526 40.30 -9.43 32.35
CA TYR A 526 39.29 -9.42 33.41
C TYR A 526 39.77 -8.97 34.80
N TYR A 527 38.83 -8.43 35.57
CA TYR A 527 38.73 -8.72 37.00
C TYR A 527 37.31 -9.19 37.35
N VAL A 528 37.24 -10.32 38.06
CA VAL A 528 36.03 -10.86 38.67
C VAL A 528 35.98 -10.41 40.12
N GLN A 529 34.82 -9.94 40.59
CA GLN A 529 34.51 -9.95 42.01
C GLN A 529 33.26 -10.79 42.24
N ALA A 530 33.45 -11.97 42.82
CA ALA A 530 32.38 -12.89 43.15
C ALA A 530 31.73 -12.53 44.49
N ASN A 531 30.44 -12.82 44.61
CA ASN A 531 29.85 -13.22 45.89
C ASN A 531 29.02 -14.50 45.69
N THR A 532 29.56 -15.58 46.23
CA THR A 532 28.88 -16.73 46.86
C THR A 532 27.53 -16.39 47.52
N LEU A 533 26.52 -17.25 47.72
CA LEU A 533 26.26 -18.70 47.59
C LEU A 533 24.70 -18.86 47.61
N SER A 534 24.00 -20.00 47.45
CA SER A 534 24.35 -21.44 47.33
C SER A 534 23.31 -22.19 46.47
N SER A 535 23.66 -23.38 46.00
CA SER A 535 22.78 -24.36 45.33
C SER A 535 21.94 -25.20 46.30
N ILE A 536 20.76 -25.66 45.86
CA ILE A 536 20.23 -27.02 46.14
C ILE A 536 19.64 -27.56 44.83
N LEU A 537 19.93 -28.83 44.51
CA LEU A 537 19.57 -29.56 43.29
C LEU A 537 18.34 -30.48 43.49
N PRO A 538 17.76 -31.10 42.44
CA PRO A 538 16.36 -31.57 42.43
C PRO A 538 16.20 -33.08 42.68
N SER A 539 14.95 -33.54 42.73
CA SER A 539 14.59 -34.96 42.58
C SER A 539 13.30 -35.16 41.78
N ASN A 540 13.37 -35.98 40.73
CA ASN A 540 12.23 -36.53 40.00
C ASN A 540 11.35 -37.42 40.92
N THR A 541 10.05 -37.60 40.61
CA THR A 541 9.56 -38.77 39.82
C THR A 541 8.02 -38.87 39.76
N ASN A 542 7.53 -39.23 38.57
CA ASN A 542 6.44 -40.15 38.26
C ASN A 542 4.99 -39.97 38.78
N SER A 543 4.10 -39.93 37.78
CA SER A 543 2.99 -40.87 37.53
C SER A 543 1.53 -40.52 37.88
N SER A 544 0.68 -40.88 36.90
CA SER A 544 -0.65 -41.49 36.99
C SER A 544 -1.89 -40.65 37.36
N THR A 545 -2.73 -40.46 36.31
CA THR A 545 -4.19 -40.71 36.28
C THR A 545 -5.16 -39.96 37.22
N SER A 546 -5.93 -39.07 36.59
CA SER A 546 -7.39 -39.14 36.46
C SER A 546 -8.33 -38.49 37.49
N THR A 547 -9.40 -37.90 36.92
CA THR A 547 -10.79 -37.82 37.42
C THR A 547 -11.23 -36.67 38.36
N ILE A 548 -11.90 -35.67 37.75
CA ILE A 548 -13.18 -35.00 38.15
C ILE A 548 -13.52 -34.83 39.66
N THR A 549 -13.69 -33.60 40.17
CA THR A 549 -15.00 -33.02 40.63
C THR A 549 -14.91 -31.65 41.34
N ASN A 550 -15.97 -30.87 41.10
CA ASN A 550 -16.53 -29.63 41.66
C ASN A 550 -16.13 -29.03 43.04
N GLU A 551 -16.37 -27.71 43.09
CA GLU A 551 -16.95 -26.90 44.18
C GLU A 551 -16.18 -26.70 45.51
N ALA A 552 -15.66 -25.48 45.69
CA ALA A 552 -16.26 -24.47 46.57
C ALA A 552 -15.96 -23.05 46.06
#